data_AF-A0A354WD97-F1
#
_entry.id   AF-A0A354WD97-F1
#
_cell.length_a   1.000
_cell.length_b   1.000
_cell.length_c   1.000
_cell.angle_alpha   90.00
_cell.angle_beta   90.00
_cell.angle_gamma   90.00
#
_symmetry.space_group_name_H-M   'P 1'
#
loop_
_entity.id
_entity.type
_entity.pdbx_description
1 polymer ?
#
loop_
_entity_poly.entity_id
_entity_poly.type
_entity_poly.pdbx_seq_one_letter_code
_entity_poly.pdbx_strand_id
1 'polypeptide(L)' 'MVLELSKFEQPVSREDLRQHLDLCSMDLINGLKSLQQRYLVSKIKADTILFNLSCIFKEYMIE' A
#
# COMPACT_ATOMS: atom_id res chain seq x y z
N MET A 1 2.84 -7.38 2.01
CA MET A 1 2.12 -6.13 1.63
C MET A 1 3.00 -4.90 1.76
N VAL A 2 3.50 -4.53 2.95
CA VAL A 2 4.37 -3.35 3.11
C VAL A 2 5.62 -3.43 2.23
N LEU A 3 6.30 -4.59 2.23
CA LEU A 3 7.46 -4.82 1.37
C LEU A 3 7.14 -4.70 -0.13
N GLU A 4 5.91 -5.03 -0.54
CA GLU A 4 5.54 -4.83 -1.96
C GLU A 4 5.21 -3.37 -2.23
N LEU A 5 4.54 -2.68 -1.31
CA LEU A 5 4.30 -1.25 -1.39
C LEU A 5 5.61 -0.44 -1.47
N SER A 6 6.69 -0.88 -0.82
CA SER A 6 7.98 -0.17 -0.87
C SER A 6 8.67 -0.27 -2.23
N LYS A 7 8.34 -1.28 -3.05
CA LYS A 7 8.88 -1.45 -4.41
C LYS A 7 8.30 -0.45 -5.43
N PHE A 8 7.22 0.25 -5.08
CA PHE A 8 6.59 1.22 -5.98
C PHE A 8 7.05 2.65 -5.66
N GLU A 9 7.61 3.31 -6.67
CA GLU A 9 7.95 4.73 -6.59
C GLU A 9 6.69 5.62 -6.67
N GLN A 10 5.69 5.17 -7.44
CA GLN A 10 4.40 5.84 -7.66
C GLN A 10 3.29 5.24 -6.79
N PRO A 11 2.23 6.01 -6.47
CA PRO A 11 1.04 5.45 -5.85
C PRO A 11 0.40 4.34 -6.70
N VAL A 12 -0.08 3.28 -6.04
CA VAL A 12 -0.60 2.07 -6.70
C VAL A 12 -2.07 1.83 -6.43
N SER A 13 -2.77 1.21 -7.39
CA SER A 13 -4.15 0.78 -7.21
C SER A 13 -4.23 -0.52 -6.38
N ARG A 14 -5.44 -0.90 -5.98
CA ARG A 14 -5.66 -2.20 -5.32
C ARG A 14 -5.45 -3.36 -6.28
N GLU A 15 -5.87 -3.18 -7.52
CA GLU A 15 -5.74 -4.16 -8.59
C GLU A 15 -4.26 -4.45 -8.86
N ASP A 16 -3.41 -3.43 -8.95
CA ASP A 16 -1.96 -3.61 -9.12
C ASP A 16 -1.34 -4.35 -7.94
N LEU A 17 -1.66 -3.94 -6.70
CA LEU A 17 -1.18 -4.60 -5.49
C LEU A 17 -1.57 -6.09 -5.44
N ARG A 18 -2.79 -6.42 -5.88
CA ARG A 18 -3.28 -7.79 -5.88
C ARG A 18 -2.54 -8.68 -6.88
N GLN A 19 -2.04 -8.13 -7.98
CA GLN A 19 -1.23 -8.91 -8.93
C GLN A 19 0.12 -9.37 -8.34
N HIS A 20 0.62 -8.65 -7.33
CA HIS A 20 1.92 -8.91 -6.71
C HIS A 20 1.81 -9.62 -5.35
N LEU A 21 0.59 -9.76 -4.82
CA LEU A 21 0.33 -10.33 -3.50
C LEU A 21 -0.59 -11.53 -3.63
N ASP A 22 -0.15 -12.67 -3.11
CA ASP A 22 -1.01 -13.85 -2.94
C ASP A 22 -1.94 -13.67 -1.74
N LEU A 23 -2.90 -12.74 -1.87
CA LEU A 23 -3.88 -12.42 -0.84
C LEU A 23 -5.29 -12.47 -1.44
N CYS A 24 -6.24 -12.95 -0.65
CA CYS A 24 -7.65 -12.80 -1.00
C CYS A 24 -8.08 -11.33 -0.91
N SER A 25 -9.22 -10.99 -1.52
CA SER A 25 -9.76 -9.62 -1.50
C SER A 25 -9.93 -9.06 -0.08
N MET A 26 -10.38 -9.89 0.87
CA MET A 26 -10.63 -9.46 2.25
C MET A 26 -9.33 -9.17 3.00
N ASP A 27 -8.33 -10.03 2.86
CA ASP A 27 -7.02 -9.82 3.52
C ASP A 27 -6.31 -8.58 2.98
N LEU A 28 -6.42 -8.33 1.67
CA LEU A 28 -5.91 -7.10 1.06
C LEU A 28 -6.58 -5.85 1.63
N ILE A 29 -7.91 -5.84 1.72
CA ILE A 29 -8.67 -4.70 2.26
C ILE A 29 -8.33 -4.47 3.74
N ASN A 30 -8.30 -5.54 4.53
CA ASN A 30 -8.02 -5.47 5.96
C ASN A 30 -6.58 -5.00 6.22
N GLY A 31 -5.62 -5.51 5.45
CA GLY A 31 -4.23 -5.07 5.49
C GLY A 31 -4.10 -3.57 5.21
N LEU A 32 -4.66 -3.09 4.09
CA LEU A 32 -4.63 -1.67 3.72
C LEU A 32 -5.30 -0.78 4.78
N LYS A 33 -6.47 -1.19 5.30
CA LYS A 33 -7.18 -0.46 6.36
C LYS A 33 -6.33 -0.39 7.64
N SER A 34 -5.70 -1.49 8.04
CA SER A 34 -4.85 -1.51 9.24
C SER A 34 -3.61 -0.63 9.08
N LEU A 35 -2.99 -0.62 7.90
CA LEU A 35 -1.84 0.25 7.61
C LEU A 35 -2.23 1.74 7.57
N GLN A 36 -3.42 2.05 7.06
CA GLN A 36 -3.96 3.42 7.08
C GLN A 36 -4.23 3.92 8.50
N GLN A 37 -4.82 3.10 9.36
CA GLN A 37 -5.05 3.43 10.77
C GLN A 37 -3.75 3.72 11.53
N ARG A 38 -2.63 3.16 11.07
CA ARG A 38 -1.28 3.38 11.63
C ARG A 38 -0.49 4.47 10.89
N TYR A 39 -1.10 5.18 9.95
CA TYR A 39 -0.45 6.21 9.13
C TYR A 39 0.76 5.71 8.33
N LEU A 40 0.83 4.40 8.06
CA LEU A 40 1.91 3.79 7.26
C LEU A 40 1.63 3.86 5.76
N VAL A 41 0.35 3.94 5.39
CA VAL A 41 -0.11 4.06 4.01
C VAL A 41 -1.12 5.19 3.92
N SER A 42 -0.98 6.05 2.91
CA SER A 42 -1.94 7.10 2.60
C SER A 42 -2.88 6.66 1.47
N LYS A 43 -4.13 7.15 1.53
CA LYS A 43 -5.11 7.00 0.45
C LYS A 43 -5.13 8.26 -0.37
N ILE A 44 -4.94 8.14 -1.68
CA ILE A 44 -5.08 9.25 -2.62
C ILE A 44 -6.36 9.02 -3.41
N LYS A 45 -7.27 10.00 -3.39
CA LYS A 45 -8.50 9.97 -4.19
C LYS A 45 -8.21 10.72 -5.50
N ALA A 46 -8.10 9.97 -6.60
CA ALA A 46 -8.12 10.46 -7.97
C ALA A 46 -9.34 9.85 -8.69
N ASP A 47 -9.27 9.64 -10.00
CA ASP A 47 -10.28 8.86 -10.75
C ASP A 47 -10.37 7.41 -10.24
N THR A 48 -9.26 6.89 -9.70
CA THR A 48 -9.18 5.63 -8.96
C THR A 48 -8.61 5.86 -7.56
N ILE A 49 -8.90 4.93 -6.64
CA ILE A 49 -8.29 4.94 -5.31
C ILE A 49 -6.86 4.40 -5.42
N LEU A 50 -5.89 5.21 -5.04
CA LEU A 50 -4.49 4.85 -5.00
C LEU A 50 -3.94 4.83 -3.57
N PHE A 51 -2.86 4.09 -3.37
CA PHE A 51 -2.18 3.89 -2.11
C PHE A 51 -0.70 4.20 -2.26
N ASN A 52 -0.13 4.91 -1.30
CA ASN A 52 1.31 5.14 -1.24
C ASN A 52 1.81 4.85 0.18
N LEU A 53 3.01 4.27 0.29
CA LEU A 53 3.68 4.13 1.58
C LEU A 53 4.09 5.52 2.10
N SER A 54 3.97 5.75 3.40
CA SER A 54 4.39 7.03 3.99
C SER A 54 5.90 7.23 3.80
N CYS A 55 6.31 8.47 3.53
CA CYS A 55 7.73 8.78 3.27
C CYS A 55 8.62 8.38 4.45
N ILE A 56 8.17 8.68 5.68
CA ILE A 56 8.88 8.31 6.91
C ILE A 56 9.11 6.80 6.95
N PHE A 57 8.10 6.00 6.61
CA PHE A 57 8.24 4.55 6.67
C PHE A 57 9.08 3.97 5.50
N LYS A 58 9.11 4.63 4.34
CA LYS A 58 10.04 4.29 3.24
C LYS A 58 11.50 4.44 3.69
N GLU A 59 11.82 5.47 4.47
CA GLU A 59 13.18 5.70 4.99
C GLU A 59 13.66 4.55 5.91
N TYR A 60 12.77 3.92 6.67
CA TYR A 60 13.08 2.77 7.53
C TYR A 60 13.13 1.43 6.79
N MET A 61 12.83 1.39 5.49
CA MET A 61 12.83 0.17 4.66
C MET A 61 14.08 0.04 3.78
N ILE A 62 15.01 1.00 3.87
CA ILE A 62 16.31 0.96 3.18
C ILE A 62 17.26 0.12 4.03
N GLU A 63 17.54 -1.11 3.58
CA GLU A 63 18.64 -1.96 4.06
C GLU A 63 19.74 -2.01 2.98
#